data_AF-A0A8H9C6P6-F1
#
_entry.id   AF-A0A8H9C6P6-F1
#
_cell.length_a   1.000
_cell.length_b   1.000
_cell.length_c   1.000
_cell.angle_alpha   90.00
_cell.angle_beta   90.00
_cell.angle_gamma   90.00
#
_symmetry.space_group_name_H-M   'P 1'
#
loop_
_entity.id
_entity.type
_entity.pdbx_description
1 polymer ?
#
loop_
_entity_poly.entity_id
_entity_poly.type
_entity_poly.pdbx_seq_one_letter_code
_entity_poly.pdbx_strand_id
1 'polypeptide(L)' 'MRGRFPCTFEMACHVLYLVEVLGLTQTEAALVVGLNVGSVNHVVHRRRHPGAYPVPIPM' A
#
# COMPACT_ATOMS: atom_id res chain seq x y z
N MET A 1 -17.27 6.98 -5.50
CA MET A 1 -16.16 7.90 -5.84
C MET A 1 -15.08 7.13 -6.61
N ARG A 2 -15.12 7.16 -7.95
CA ARG A 2 -14.05 6.61 -8.80
C ARG A 2 -13.09 7.76 -9.12
N GLY A 3 -11.82 7.63 -8.74
CA GLY A 3 -10.73 8.31 -9.44
C GLY A 3 -10.06 9.55 -8.83
N ARG A 4 -9.69 9.59 -7.54
CA ARG A 4 -8.77 10.64 -7.05
C ARG A 4 -7.43 10.22 -6.46
N PHE A 5 -7.20 8.93 -6.20
CA PHE A 5 -5.86 8.44 -5.83
C PHE A 5 -5.65 7.03 -6.41
N PRO A 6 -5.12 6.90 -7.64
CA PRO A 6 -4.76 5.59 -8.16
C PRO A 6 -3.63 5.02 -7.32
N CYS A 7 -3.86 3.88 -6.68
CA CYS A 7 -2.78 3.10 -6.09
C CYS A 7 -1.91 2.58 -7.24
N THR A 8 -0.72 3.15 -7.42
CA THR A 8 0.26 2.70 -8.41
C THR A 8 0.94 1.41 -7.93
N PHE A 9 1.69 0.76 -8.83
CA PHE A 9 2.48 -0.42 -8.48
C PHE A 9 3.53 -0.10 -7.40
N GLU A 10 4.23 1.03 -7.55
CA GLU A 10 5.20 1.54 -6.57
C GLU A 10 4.57 1.78 -5.20
N MET A 11 3.41 2.44 -5.15
CA MET A 11 2.68 2.64 -3.89
C MET A 11 2.29 1.30 -3.25
N ALA A 12 1.92 0.29 -4.04
CA ALA A 12 1.64 -1.05 -3.52
C ALA A 12 2.91 -1.70 -2.93
N CYS A 13 4.06 -1.56 -3.58
CA CYS A 13 5.35 -2.03 -3.04
C CYS A 13 5.67 -1.38 -1.69
N HIS A 14 5.44 -0.07 -1.56
CA HIS A 14 5.62 0.65 -0.30
C HIS A 14 4.62 0.21 0.77
N VAL A 15 3.35 0.02 0.42
CA VAL A 15 2.34 -0.53 1.35
C VAL A 15 2.80 -1.87 1.91
N LEU A 16 3.28 -2.78 1.07
CA LEU A 16 3.76 -4.09 1.52
C LEU A 16 4.97 -3.98 2.43
N TYR A 17 5.90 -3.06 2.15
CA TYR A 17 7.02 -2.80 3.05
C TYR A 17 6.57 -2.29 4.42
N LEU A 18 5.68 -1.30 4.45
CA LEU A 18 5.18 -0.73 5.71
C LEU A 18 4.46 -1.78 6.57
N VAL A 19 3.65 -2.65 5.96
CA VAL A 19 2.85 -3.65 6.69
C VAL A 19 3.65 -4.92 7.00
N GLU A 20 4.28 -5.53 6.00
CA GLU A 20 4.92 -6.85 6.13
C GLU A 20 6.31 -6.76 6.78
N VAL A 21 7.05 -5.66 6.55
CA VAL A 21 8.44 -5.52 7.05
C VAL A 21 8.51 -4.65 8.30
N LEU A 22 7.84 -3.49 8.32
CA LEU A 22 7.84 -2.59 9.48
C LEU A 22 6.73 -2.89 10.50
N GLY A 23 5.78 -3.76 10.17
CA GLY A 23 4.72 -4.18 11.09
C GLY A 23 3.65 -3.12 11.36
N LEU A 24 3.53 -2.10 10.50
CA LEU A 24 2.50 -1.08 10.64
C LEU A 24 1.11 -1.65 10.36
N THR A 25 0.10 -1.07 11.00
CA THR A 25 -1.29 -1.35 10.68
C THR A 25 -1.64 -0.85 9.28
N GLN A 26 -2.68 -1.42 8.65
CA GLN A 26 -3.16 -0.96 7.35
C GLN A 26 -3.61 0.51 7.37
N THR A 27 -4.07 1.01 8.53
CA THR A 27 -4.44 2.42 8.72
C THR A 27 -3.21 3.33 8.73
N GLU A 28 -2.17 2.97 9.48
CA GLU A 28 -0.91 3.74 9.50
C GLU A 28 -0.26 3.74 8.10
N ALA A 29 -0.22 2.59 7.42
CA ALA A 29 0.30 2.51 6.07
C ALA A 29 -0.53 3.38 5.09
N ALA A 30 -1.86 3.38 5.22
CA ALA A 30 -2.73 4.23 4.40
C ALA A 30 -2.41 5.73 4.57
N LEU A 31 -2.14 6.18 5.80
CA LEU A 31 -1.76 7.56 6.10
C LEU A 31 -0.39 7.91 5.47
N VAL A 32 0.59 7.02 5.58
CA VAL A 32 1.95 7.24 5.05
C VAL A 32 1.93 7.36 3.51
N VAL A 33 1.24 6.47 2.80
CA VAL A 33 1.24 6.45 1.33
C VAL A 33 0.12 7.29 0.71
N GLY A 34 -0.72 7.95 1.52
CA GLY A 34 -1.84 8.76 1.01
C GLY A 34 -2.92 7.94 0.28
N LEU A 35 -3.20 6.73 0.74
CA LEU A 35 -4.24 5.85 0.21
C LEU A 35 -5.43 5.73 1.17
N ASN A 36 -6.57 5.27 0.67
CA ASN A 36 -7.63 4.78 1.55
C ASN A 36 -7.30 3.37 2.06
N VAL A 37 -7.74 3.04 3.27
CA VAL A 37 -7.49 1.75 3.92
C VAL A 37 -8.01 0.57 3.08
N GLY A 38 -9.12 0.73 2.35
CA GLY A 38 -9.62 -0.32 1.45
C GLY A 38 -8.64 -0.66 0.33
N SER A 39 -7.94 0.33 -0.22
CA SER A 39 -6.90 0.13 -1.24
C SER A 39 -5.70 -0.60 -0.67
N VAL A 40 -5.28 -0.24 0.55
CA VAL A 40 -4.23 -0.95 1.29
C VAL A 40 -4.63 -2.40 1.54
N ASN A 41 -5.86 -2.66 1.98
CA ASN A 41 -6.38 -4.01 2.18
C ASN A 41 -6.30 -4.86 0.89
N HIS A 42 -6.71 -4.30 -0.24
CA HIS A 42 -6.61 -4.99 -1.53
C HIS A 42 -5.15 -5.29 -1.92
N VAL A 43 -4.19 -4.43 -1.57
CA VAL A 43 -2.76 -4.68 -1.81
C VAL A 43 -2.23 -5.79 -0.89
N VAL A 44 -2.47 -5.71 0.42
CA VAL A 44 -2.00 -6.70 1.42
C VAL A 44 -2.53 -8.10 1.08
N HIS A 45 -3.78 -8.22 0.63
CA HIS A 45 -4.36 -9.49 0.19
C HIS A 45 -4.08 -9.84 -1.28
N ARG A 46 -3.13 -9.15 -1.93
CA ARG A 46 -2.69 -9.41 -3.32
C ARG A 46 -3.80 -9.37 -4.37
N ARG A 47 -4.92 -8.67 -4.10
CA ARG A 47 -6.03 -8.45 -5.04
C ARG A 47 -5.77 -7.27 -5.97
N ARG A 48 -4.96 -6.31 -5.53
CA ARG A 48 -4.47 -5.18 -6.33
C ARG A 48 -2.95 -5.29 -6.42
N HIS A 49 -2.42 -5.16 -7.65
CA HIS A 49 -1.00 -5.31 -7.94
C HIS A 49 -0.42 -6.62 -7.36
N PRO A 50 -0.92 -7.81 -7.79
CA PRO A 50 -0.50 -9.09 -7.22
C PRO A 50 1.01 -9.35 -7.30
N GLY A 51 1.70 -8.79 -8.29
CA GLY A 51 3.15 -8.89 -8.47
C GLY A 51 3.98 -7.85 -7.70
N ALA A 52 3.35 -6.98 -6.89
CA ALA A 52 4.08 -6.03 -6.06
C ALA A 52 4.93 -6.77 -5.01
N TYR A 53 6.02 -6.16 -4.57
CA TYR A 53 6.92 -6.71 -3.55
C TYR A 53 7.35 -5.61 -2.59
N PRO A 54 7.69 -5.91 -1.33
CA PRO A 54 8.10 -4.89 -0.36
C PRO A 54 9.30 -4.07 -0.85
N VAL A 55 9.13 -2.76 -0.98
CA VAL A 55 10.21 -1.81 -1.28
C VAL A 55 10.18 -0.64 -0.29
N PRO A 56 11.31 -0.26 0.34
CA PRO A 56 11.37 0.89 1.23
C PRO A 56 10.89 2.17 0.56
N ILE A 57 10.27 3.05 1.35
CA ILE A 57 9.96 4.41 0.87
C ILE A 57 11.29 5.19 0.82
N PRO A 58 11.62 5.87 -0.30
CA PRO A 58 12.75 6.79 -0.32
C PRO A 58 12.48 7.93 0.66
N MET A 59 13.37 8.08 1.65
CA MET A 59 13.32 9.15 2.66
C MET A 59 13.60 10.52 2.04
#